data_AF-A0A7C4X3N6-F1
#
_entry.id   AF-A0A7C4X3N6-F1
#
_cell.length_a   1.000
_cell.length_b   1.000
_cell.length_c   1.000
_cell.angle_alpha   90.00
_cell.angle_beta   90.00
_cell.angle_gamma   90.00
#
_symmetry.space_group_name_H-M   'P 1'
#
loop_
_entity.id
_entity.type
_entity.pdbx_description
1 polymer ?
#
loop_
_entity_poly.entity_id
_entity_poly.type
_entity_poly.pdbx_seq_one_letter_code
_entity_poly.pdbx_strand_id
1 'polypeptide(L)'
;MAAKNLSFENDARTALLAGVEKLAAAVKSTLGPRGRCAIIDKGWGGPTVTKDGVTVAEEIELVDKTENMGAKLVKEAASKTSKIAGDGT
;
A
#
# COMPACT_ATOMS: atom_id res chain seq x y z
N MET A 1 10.78 0.14 27.81
CA MET A 1 10.49 0.49 26.40
C MET A 1 11.12 -0.58 25.51
N ALA A 2 10.42 -1.04 24.47
CA ALA A 2 11.00 -1.96 23.50
C ALA A 2 12.17 -1.29 22.75
N ALA A 3 13.22 -2.05 22.45
CA ALA A 3 14.36 -1.57 21.68
C ALA A 3 13.92 -1.05 20.31
N LYS A 4 14.57 0.02 19.83
CA LYS A 4 14.29 0.62 18.53
C LYS A 4 15.36 0.16 17.53
N ASN A 5 14.93 -0.29 16.36
CA ASN A 5 15.83 -0.51 15.24
C ASN A 5 16.05 0.82 14.53
N LEU A 6 17.32 1.11 14.23
CA LEU A 6 17.74 2.33 13.55
C LEU A 6 18.39 1.94 12.23
N SER A 7 17.98 2.60 11.16
CA SER A 7 18.53 2.47 9.81
C SER A 7 18.84 3.86 9.27
N PHE A 8 19.93 4.01 8.53
CA PHE A 8 20.40 5.32 8.07
C PHE A 8 20.64 5.34 6.56
N GLU A 9 20.72 6.55 6.02
CA GLU A 9 21.16 6.85 4.65
C GLU A 9 20.51 5.97 3.57
N ASN A 10 21.33 5.27 2.78
CA ASN A 10 20.88 4.46 1.67
C ASN A 10 20.09 3.23 2.11
N ASP A 11 20.50 2.57 3.20
CA ASP A 11 19.81 1.36 3.67
C ASP A 11 18.37 1.69 4.08
N ALA A 12 18.18 2.81 4.78
CA ALA A 12 16.84 3.29 5.13
C ALA A 12 16.02 3.66 3.89
N ARG A 13 16.61 4.38 2.92
CA ARG A 13 15.90 4.80 1.69
C ARG A 13 15.52 3.60 0.82
N THR A 14 16.39 2.63 0.66
CA THR A 14 16.14 1.42 -0.13
C THR A 14 15.02 0.59 0.49
N ALA A 15 15.02 0.41 1.82
CA ALA A 15 13.95 -0.30 2.51
C ALA A 15 12.60 0.42 2.37
N LEU A 16 12.57 1.75 2.52
CA LEU A 16 11.35 2.54 2.32
C LEU A 16 10.84 2.42 0.88
N LEU A 17 11.74 2.53 -0.12
CA LEU A 17 11.40 2.41 -1.53
C LEU A 17 10.79 1.04 -1.84
N ALA A 18 11.38 -0.04 -1.33
CA ALA A 18 10.86 -1.40 -1.54
C ALA A 18 9.42 -1.55 -1.03
N GLY A 19 9.09 -0.91 0.11
CA GLY A 19 7.71 -0.88 0.61
C GLY A 19 6.76 -0.10 -0.29
N VAL A 20 7.19 1.06 -0.78
CA VAL A 20 6.42 1.89 -1.72
C VAL A 20 6.17 1.15 -3.04
N GLU A 21 7.17 0.47 -3.58
CA GLU A 21 7.06 -0.30 -4.82
C GLU A 21 6.06 -1.46 -4.69
N LYS A 22 6.06 -2.16 -3.56
CA LYS A 22 5.07 -3.23 -3.28
C LYS A 22 3.65 -2.70 -3.27
N LEU A 23 3.41 -1.57 -2.57
CA LEU A 23 2.12 -0.90 -2.56
C LEU A 23 1.69 -0.48 -3.97
N ALA A 24 2.57 0.24 -4.67
CA ALA A 24 2.29 0.77 -5.99
C ALA A 24 2.03 -0.34 -7.03
N ALA A 25 2.78 -1.44 -7.00
CA ALA A 25 2.59 -2.56 -7.91
C ALA A 25 1.21 -3.21 -7.76
N ALA A 26 0.73 -3.37 -6.52
CA ALA A 26 -0.58 -3.91 -6.24
C ALA A 26 -1.71 -2.97 -6.73
N VAL A 27 -1.66 -1.69 -6.35
CA VAL A 27 -2.72 -0.72 -6.67
C VAL A 27 -2.75 -0.36 -8.16
N LYS A 28 -1.58 -0.20 -8.81
CA LYS A 28 -1.51 0.15 -10.24
C LYS A 28 -2.22 -0.87 -11.13
N SER A 29 -2.28 -2.14 -10.71
CA SER A 29 -2.93 -3.20 -11.48
C SER A 29 -4.43 -2.97 -11.69
N THR A 30 -5.07 -2.19 -10.80
CA THR A 30 -6.50 -1.88 -10.84
C THR A 30 -6.84 -0.57 -11.54
N LEU A 31 -5.83 0.20 -11.99
CA LEU A 31 -6.01 1.53 -12.55
C LEU A 31 -6.72 1.52 -13.92
N GLY A 32 -7.70 2.42 -14.07
CA GLY A 32 -8.37 2.73 -15.33
C GLY A 32 -9.43 1.72 -15.76
N PRO A 33 -10.10 1.95 -16.91
CA PRO A 33 -11.24 1.14 -17.36
C PRO A 33 -10.85 -0.32 -17.70
N ARG A 34 -9.56 -0.57 -17.91
CA ARG A 34 -8.98 -1.90 -18.18
C ARG A 34 -8.22 -2.49 -16.99
N GLY A 35 -8.43 -1.94 -15.80
CA GLY A 35 -7.88 -2.47 -14.55
C GLY A 35 -8.24 -3.94 -14.35
N ARG A 36 -7.27 -4.70 -13.84
CA ARG A 36 -7.42 -6.11 -13.48
C ARG A 36 -8.01 -6.23 -12.06
N CYS A 37 -8.56 -7.39 -11.74
CA CYS A 37 -9.08 -7.64 -10.41
C CYS A 37 -7.94 -8.02 -9.45
N ALA A 38 -7.94 -7.40 -8.28
CA ALA A 38 -7.24 -7.90 -7.11
C ALA A 38 -8.10 -8.92 -6.38
N ILE A 39 -7.46 -9.95 -5.83
CA ILE A 39 -8.09 -10.98 -5.01
C ILE A 39 -7.51 -10.82 -3.61
N ILE A 40 -8.38 -10.57 -2.64
CA ILE A 40 -8.00 -10.30 -1.25
C ILE A 40 -8.56 -11.44 -0.40
N ASP A 41 -7.68 -12.07 0.36
CA ASP A 41 -8.06 -13.13 1.28
C ASP A 41 -8.95 -12.60 2.42
N LYS A 42 -9.84 -13.45 2.91
CA LYS A 42 -10.72 -13.15 4.04
C LYS A 42 -10.60 -14.28 5.05
N GLY A 43 -10.44 -13.92 6.32
CA GLY A 43 -10.32 -14.90 7.41
C GLY A 43 -11.57 -15.80 7.59
N TRP A 44 -12.69 -15.47 6.95
CA TRP A 44 -13.89 -16.31 6.89
C TRP A 44 -14.66 -16.08 5.58
N GLY A 45 -15.21 -17.17 5.02
CA GLY A 45 -15.99 -17.14 3.78
C GLY A 45 -15.14 -17.20 2.52
N GLY A 46 -15.63 -16.60 1.43
CA GLY A 46 -14.91 -16.52 0.15
C GLY A 46 -14.05 -15.25 0.03
N PRO A 47 -13.06 -15.23 -0.89
CA PRO A 47 -12.19 -14.08 -1.09
C PRO A 47 -12.95 -12.88 -1.66
N THR A 48 -12.44 -11.68 -1.40
CA THR A 48 -12.96 -10.45 -2.04
C THR A 48 -12.29 -10.26 -3.38
N VAL A 49 -13.07 -10.08 -4.44
CA VAL A 49 -12.57 -9.72 -5.76
C VAL A 49 -12.95 -8.27 -6.04
N THR A 50 -11.96 -7.40 -6.25
CA THR A 50 -12.20 -5.96 -6.45
C THR A 50 -11.33 -5.38 -7.55
N LYS A 51 -11.83 -4.33 -8.19
CA LYS A 51 -11.06 -3.44 -9.08
C LYS A 51 -10.86 -2.04 -8.47
N ASP A 52 -11.28 -1.85 -7.23
CA ASP A 52 -11.08 -0.59 -6.54
C ASP A 52 -9.67 -0.52 -5.94
N GLY A 53 -8.87 0.44 -6.42
CA GLY A 53 -7.52 0.68 -5.93
C GLY A 53 -7.48 1.16 -4.48
N VAL A 54 -8.51 1.84 -3.99
CA VAL A 54 -8.58 2.31 -2.60
C VAL A 54 -8.72 1.11 -1.67
N THR A 55 -9.68 0.21 -1.93
CA THR A 55 -9.83 -1.06 -1.19
C THR A 55 -8.53 -1.87 -1.18
N VAL A 56 -7.82 -1.96 -2.32
CA VAL A 56 -6.54 -2.68 -2.39
C VAL A 56 -5.46 -2.02 -1.53
N ALA A 57 -5.36 -0.69 -1.55
CA ALA A 57 -4.39 0.04 -0.74
C ALA A 57 -4.63 -0.10 0.77
N GLU A 58 -5.90 -0.20 1.19
CA GLU A 58 -6.26 -0.35 2.60
C GLU A 58 -5.76 -1.66 3.21
N GLU A 59 -5.84 -2.76 2.44
CA GLU A 59 -5.47 -4.12 2.86
C GLU A 59 -3.95 -4.38 2.84
N ILE A 60 -3.15 -3.47 2.31
CA ILE A 60 -1.70 -3.65 2.22
C ILE A 60 -1.05 -3.30 3.55
N GLU A 61 -0.52 -4.34 4.20
CA GLU A 61 0.36 -4.27 5.35
C GLU A 61 1.57 -5.19 5.16
N LEU A 62 2.77 -4.62 5.30
CA LEU A 62 4.02 -5.35 5.08
C LEU A 62 4.60 -5.86 6.40
N VAL A 63 5.20 -7.06 6.35
CA VAL A 63 5.82 -7.71 7.51
C VAL A 63 7.03 -6.93 8.00
N ASP A 64 7.86 -6.43 7.07
CA ASP A 64 9.00 -5.60 7.41
C ASP A 64 8.53 -4.20 7.84
N LYS A 65 8.97 -3.76 9.03
CA LYS A 65 8.50 -2.51 9.63
C LYS A 65 8.96 -1.27 8.85
N THR A 66 10.18 -1.30 8.30
CA THR A 66 10.73 -0.19 7.52
C THR A 66 10.03 -0.05 6.18
N GLU A 67 9.82 -1.15 5.46
CA GLU A 67 9.02 -1.16 4.25
C GLU A 67 7.57 -0.72 4.51
N ASN A 68 6.93 -1.27 5.56
CA ASN A 68 5.55 -0.92 5.92
C ASN A 68 5.40 0.57 6.23
N MET A 69 6.44 1.19 6.81
CA MET A 69 6.47 2.62 7.06
C MET A 69 6.44 3.43 5.75
N GLY A 70 7.23 3.01 4.75
CA GLY A 70 7.24 3.62 3.42
C GLY A 70 5.88 3.50 2.71
N ALA A 71 5.30 2.30 2.73
CA ALA A 71 3.97 2.05 2.19
C ALA A 71 2.89 2.92 2.87
N LYS A 72 2.89 2.99 4.22
CA LYS A 72 1.93 3.80 4.98
C LYS A 72 2.07 5.30 4.69
N LEU A 73 3.30 5.81 4.53
CA LEU A 73 3.57 7.20 4.18
C LEU A 73 2.92 7.60 2.85
N VAL A 74 3.14 6.79 1.81
CA VAL A 74 2.58 7.07 0.47
C VAL A 74 1.06 6.89 0.48
N LYS A 75 0.55 5.85 1.13
CA LYS A 75 -0.90 5.63 1.29
C LYS A 75 -1.58 6.83 1.93
N GLU A 76 -1.01 7.38 3.00
CA GLU A 76 -1.60 8.54 3.69
C GLU A 76 -1.59 9.79 2.79
N ALA A 77 -0.47 10.05 2.10
CA ALA A 77 -0.38 11.17 1.16
C ALA A 77 -1.40 11.05 0.02
N ALA A 78 -1.49 9.87 -0.61
CA ALA A 78 -2.46 9.54 -1.66
C ALA A 78 -3.91 9.70 -1.21
N SER A 79 -4.25 9.21 -0.01
CA SER A 79 -5.62 9.28 0.52
C SER A 79 -6.14 10.71 0.68
N LYS A 80 -5.24 11.69 0.89
CA LYS A 80 -5.61 13.11 1.00
C LYS A 80 -6.09 13.66 -0.34
N THR A 81 -5.56 13.17 -1.46
CA THR A 81 -5.98 13.57 -2.80
C THR A 81 -7.45 13.21 -3.03
N SER A 82 -7.83 11.95 -2.80
CA SER A 82 -9.22 11.50 -2.98
C SER A 82 -10.19 12.17 -2.01
N LYS A 83 -9.79 12.46 -0.77
CA LYS A 83 -10.65 13.20 0.17
C LYS A 83 -11.06 14.60 -0.31
N ILE A 84 -10.19 15.26 -1.06
CA ILE A 84 -10.43 16.63 -1.55
C ILE A 84 -11.04 16.61 -2.95
N ALA A 85 -10.49 15.80 -3.85
CA ALA A 85 -10.85 15.77 -5.26
C ALA A 85 -11.94 14.74 -5.62
N GLY A 86 -12.23 13.79 -4.73
CA GLY A 86 -13.16 12.68 -4.96
C GLY A 86 -12.57 11.50 -5.74
N ASP A 87 -11.41 11.67 -6.38
CA ASP A 87 -10.69 10.65 -7.16
C ASP A 87 -9.17 10.96 -7.17
N GLY A 88 -8.35 10.04 -7.68
CA GLY A 88 -6.90 10.22 -7.85
C GLY A 88 -6.06 9.82 -6.65
N THR A 89 -6.52 8.82 -5.87
CA THR A 89 -5.71 8.15 -4.82
C THR A 89 -4.51 7.45 -5.44
#